data_AF-A0A6J2RT35-F1
#
_entry.id   AF-A0A6J2RT35-F1
#
_cell.length_a   1.000
_cell.length_b   1.000
_cell.length_c   1.000
_cell.angle_alpha   90.00
_cell.angle_beta   90.00
_cell.angle_gamma   90.00
#
_symmetry.space_group_name_H-M   'P 1'
#
loop_
_entity.id
_entity.type
_entity.pdbx_description
1 polymer ?
#
loop_
_entity_poly.entity_id
_entity_poly.type
_entity_poly.pdbx_seq_one_letter_code
_entity_poly.pdbx_strand_id
1 'polypeptide(L)'
;MTWTEAQSYCRANYTDLASVRNVAENQKIQDLVSGKIMAENRKLHNLVRDGEAAWIGLSRDSWKWSDGSNSTFRLWKTGEPDNNGNEACGAANFKSSGQWEDIPCDVKIPFICYSPLPKQDIKVFKLRVKSSSSLDLNDPAVLENMLLKIKQKLRDQGLDDNIKVTWNKQPDGKVFYEEKNNKKDEFLMWNLCVGFSFFPQSRHVTAQNRAGQSAD
;
A
#
# COMPACT_ATOMS: atom_id res chain seq x y z
N MET A 1 -5.97 -12.57 -18.55
CA MET A 1 -7.13 -13.28 -17.98
C MET A 1 -8.39 -12.57 -18.44
N THR A 2 -9.51 -13.30 -18.57
CA THR A 2 -10.84 -12.68 -18.71
C THR A 2 -11.16 -11.88 -17.45
N TRP A 3 -12.16 -11.01 -17.48
CA TRP A 3 -12.51 -10.19 -16.31
C TRP A 3 -12.85 -11.05 -15.09
N THR A 4 -13.64 -12.11 -15.27
CA THR A 4 -14.04 -13.05 -14.19
C THR A 4 -12.86 -13.86 -13.67
N GLU A 5 -11.96 -14.32 -14.55
CA GLU A 5 -10.71 -14.99 -14.15
C GLU A 5 -9.82 -14.06 -13.32
N ALA A 6 -9.66 -12.81 -13.77
CA ALA A 6 -8.86 -11.79 -13.10
C ALA A 6 -9.43 -11.44 -11.71
N GLN A 7 -10.76 -11.29 -11.61
CA GLN A 7 -11.45 -11.08 -10.34
C GLN A 7 -11.20 -12.25 -9.37
N SER A 8 -11.37 -13.48 -9.85
CA SER A 8 -11.15 -14.68 -9.04
C SER A 8 -9.71 -14.76 -8.55
N TYR A 9 -8.75 -14.44 -9.42
CA TYR A 9 -7.33 -14.36 -9.06
C TYR A 9 -7.07 -13.30 -7.99
N CYS A 10 -7.61 -12.09 -8.16
CA CYS A 10 -7.42 -11.01 -7.19
C CYS A 10 -8.06 -11.36 -5.83
N ARG A 11 -9.20 -12.05 -5.80
CA ARG A 11 -9.81 -12.50 -4.54
C ARG A 11 -9.04 -13.64 -3.86
N ALA A 12 -8.35 -14.47 -4.64
CA ALA A 12 -7.53 -15.55 -4.12
C ALA A 12 -6.19 -15.07 -3.54
N ASN A 13 -5.58 -14.04 -4.14
CA ASN A 13 -4.21 -13.59 -3.82
C ASN A 13 -4.14 -12.20 -3.18
N TYR A 14 -5.18 -11.38 -3.35
CA TYR A 14 -5.28 -9.99 -2.90
C TYR A 14 -6.67 -9.77 -2.26
N THR A 15 -7.29 -8.60 -2.45
CA THR A 15 -8.67 -8.37 -1.99
C THR A 15 -9.69 -8.48 -3.11
N ASP A 16 -9.56 -7.67 -4.15
CA ASP A 16 -10.39 -7.73 -5.36
C ASP A 16 -9.68 -6.97 -6.49
N LEU A 17 -10.28 -6.91 -7.66
CA LEU A 17 -9.89 -5.97 -8.72
C LEU A 17 -9.98 -4.52 -8.21
N ALA A 18 -9.09 -3.67 -8.71
CA ALA A 18 -8.98 -2.28 -8.28
C ALA A 18 -10.30 -1.51 -8.49
N SER A 19 -10.81 -0.93 -7.41
CA SER A 19 -11.84 0.11 -7.47
C SER A 19 -11.19 1.48 -7.59
N VAL A 20 -11.74 2.37 -8.42
CA VAL A 20 -11.23 3.74 -8.57
C VAL A 20 -12.31 4.74 -8.14
N ARG A 21 -12.15 5.33 -6.97
CA ARG A 21 -13.21 6.12 -6.32
C ARG A 21 -12.96 7.62 -6.39
N ASN A 22 -11.79 8.04 -6.85
CA ASN A 22 -11.40 9.43 -7.05
C ASN A 22 -10.16 9.52 -7.96
N VAL A 23 -9.78 10.76 -8.31
CA VAL A 23 -8.62 11.05 -9.16
C VAL A 23 -7.31 10.55 -8.56
N ALA A 24 -7.13 10.63 -7.23
CA ALA A 24 -5.90 10.19 -6.58
C ALA A 24 -5.70 8.66 -6.68
N GLU A 25 -6.77 7.87 -6.59
CA GLU A 25 -6.72 6.42 -6.84
C GLU A 25 -6.42 6.11 -8.31
N ASN A 26 -6.95 6.90 -9.25
CA ASN A 26 -6.62 6.75 -10.67
C ASN A 26 -5.16 7.06 -10.96
N GLN A 27 -4.61 8.08 -10.29
CA GLN A 27 -3.20 8.44 -10.44
C GLN A 27 -2.29 7.27 -10.03
N LYS A 28 -2.61 6.54 -8.96
CA LYS A 28 -1.84 5.35 -8.58
C LYS A 28 -1.83 4.29 -9.67
N ILE A 29 -2.97 4.06 -10.31
CA ILE A 29 -3.07 3.13 -11.44
C ILE A 29 -2.17 3.59 -12.60
N GLN A 30 -2.15 4.88 -12.92
CA GLN A 30 -1.24 5.44 -13.92
C GLN A 30 0.24 5.32 -13.52
N ASP A 31 0.55 5.52 -12.24
CA ASP A 31 1.92 5.46 -11.73
C ASP A 31 2.51 4.04 -11.84
N LEU A 32 1.66 3.00 -11.79
CA LEU A 32 2.08 1.60 -12.03
C LEU A 32 2.65 1.39 -13.44
N VAL A 33 2.15 2.12 -14.44
CA VAL A 33 2.48 1.91 -15.86
C VAL A 33 3.49 2.92 -16.38
N SER A 34 3.45 4.16 -15.89
CA SER A 34 4.33 5.25 -16.33
C SER A 34 5.80 5.13 -15.89
N GLY A 35 6.20 4.04 -15.22
CA GLY A 35 7.57 3.82 -14.75
C GLY A 35 8.06 4.81 -13.69
N LYS A 36 7.18 5.69 -13.18
CA LYS A 36 7.49 6.69 -12.14
C LYS A 36 7.67 6.10 -10.74
N ILE A 37 7.18 4.88 -10.50
CA ILE A 37 7.48 4.16 -9.26
C ILE A 37 8.89 3.57 -9.40
N MET A 38 9.85 4.26 -8.80
CA MET A 38 11.24 3.90 -8.48
C MET A 38 11.70 2.49 -8.92
N ALA A 39 12.76 2.45 -9.74
CA ALA A 39 13.75 1.41 -10.09
C ALA A 39 13.43 -0.11 -9.95
N GLU A 40 12.65 -0.54 -8.97
CA GLU A 40 12.24 -1.92 -8.68
C GLU A 40 11.10 -2.39 -9.62
N ASN A 41 10.24 -1.48 -10.11
CA ASN A 41 9.08 -1.82 -10.96
C ASN A 41 9.36 -1.91 -12.48
N ARG A 42 10.62 -1.94 -12.92
CA ARG A 42 10.97 -2.00 -14.36
C ARG A 42 10.37 -3.22 -15.07
N LYS A 43 10.08 -4.28 -14.32
CA LYS A 43 9.40 -5.49 -14.80
C LYS A 43 7.92 -5.22 -15.11
N LEU A 44 7.24 -4.35 -14.36
CA LEU A 44 5.83 -3.98 -14.51
C LEU A 44 5.55 -3.18 -15.79
N HIS A 45 6.47 -2.28 -16.17
CA HIS A 45 6.45 -1.57 -17.47
C HIS A 45 6.47 -2.54 -18.67
N ASN A 46 7.00 -3.75 -18.49
CA ASN A 46 6.95 -4.80 -19.51
C ASN A 46 5.69 -5.67 -19.42
N LEU A 47 4.99 -5.70 -18.28
CA LEU A 47 3.76 -6.49 -18.08
C LEU A 47 2.52 -5.77 -18.62
N VAL A 48 2.47 -4.45 -18.44
CA VAL A 48 1.48 -3.56 -19.05
C VAL A 48 2.25 -2.66 -20.00
N ARG A 49 2.44 -3.12 -21.25
CA ARG A 49 3.14 -2.33 -22.27
C ARG A 49 2.44 -0.99 -22.43
N ASP A 50 3.22 0.05 -22.75
CA ASP A 50 2.69 1.36 -23.11
C ASP A 50 1.55 1.21 -24.12
N GLY A 51 0.34 1.47 -23.63
CA GLY A 51 -0.88 1.46 -24.41
C GLY A 51 -1.71 0.18 -24.44
N GLU A 52 -1.47 -0.78 -23.54
CA GLU A 52 -2.48 -1.81 -23.24
C GLU A 52 -3.55 -1.26 -22.28
N ALA A 53 -4.74 -1.86 -22.28
CA ALA A 53 -5.76 -1.65 -21.26
C ALA A 53 -5.59 -2.70 -20.15
N ALA A 54 -6.00 -2.40 -18.92
CA ALA A 54 -6.01 -3.37 -17.83
C ALA A 54 -7.35 -3.43 -17.12
N TRP A 55 -7.80 -4.63 -16.76
CA TRP A 55 -9.05 -4.79 -16.01
C TRP A 55 -9.01 -4.07 -14.67
N ILE A 56 -10.10 -3.36 -14.39
CA ILE A 56 -10.46 -2.81 -13.08
C ILE A 56 -11.76 -3.44 -12.61
N GLY A 57 -12.13 -3.23 -11.35
CA GLY A 57 -13.28 -3.90 -10.73
C GLY A 57 -14.65 -3.41 -11.19
N LEU A 58 -14.75 -2.69 -12.32
CA LEU A 58 -15.99 -2.07 -12.77
C LEU A 58 -16.75 -2.99 -13.73
N SER A 59 -18.05 -3.19 -13.51
CA SER A 59 -18.90 -4.05 -14.36
C SER A 59 -20.32 -3.50 -14.55
N ARG A 60 -20.96 -3.85 -15.66
CA ARG A 60 -22.16 -3.17 -16.20
C ARG A 60 -23.45 -3.28 -15.40
N ASP A 61 -23.58 -4.17 -14.41
CA ASP A 61 -24.77 -4.24 -13.53
C ASP A 61 -24.90 -2.97 -12.66
N SER A 62 -25.33 -1.87 -13.29
CA SER A 62 -25.30 -0.48 -12.83
C SER A 62 -23.91 0.14 -12.66
N TRP A 63 -22.91 -0.29 -13.43
CA TRP A 63 -21.50 0.17 -13.26
C TRP A 63 -21.04 0.08 -11.81
N LYS A 64 -21.20 -1.11 -11.21
CA LYS A 64 -20.83 -1.37 -9.81
C LYS A 64 -19.39 -1.85 -9.71
N TRP A 65 -18.78 -1.53 -8.58
CA TRP A 65 -17.48 -2.06 -8.22
C TRP A 65 -17.61 -3.48 -7.66
N SER A 66 -16.73 -4.38 -8.10
CA SER A 66 -16.70 -5.80 -7.74
C SER A 66 -16.51 -6.02 -6.24
N ASP A 67 -15.82 -5.10 -5.57
CA ASP A 67 -15.58 -5.09 -4.13
C ASP A 67 -16.76 -4.55 -3.30
N GLY A 68 -17.85 -4.13 -3.95
CA GLY A 68 -19.00 -3.52 -3.30
C GLY A 68 -18.81 -2.05 -2.90
N SER A 69 -17.72 -1.39 -3.31
CA SER A 69 -17.53 0.04 -3.06
C SER A 69 -18.66 0.86 -3.67
N ASN A 70 -19.26 1.74 -2.87
CA ASN A 70 -20.28 2.67 -3.33
C ASN A 70 -19.62 4.01 -3.71
N SER A 71 -19.24 4.15 -4.98
CA SER A 71 -18.71 5.42 -5.52
C SER A 71 -19.38 5.76 -6.84
N THR A 72 -19.75 7.02 -7.00
CA THR A 72 -20.30 7.63 -8.22
C THR A 72 -19.21 8.21 -9.13
N PHE A 73 -17.95 8.22 -8.69
CA PHE A 73 -16.83 8.73 -9.50
C PHE A 73 -16.68 7.91 -10.78
N ARG A 74 -16.65 8.58 -11.92
CA ARG A 74 -16.44 7.96 -13.23
C ARG A 74 -15.39 8.77 -14.00
N LEU A 75 -14.40 8.08 -14.54
CA LEU A 75 -13.35 8.68 -15.35
C LEU A 75 -13.30 8.04 -16.74
N TRP A 76 -14.47 7.98 -17.38
CA TRP A 76 -14.60 7.48 -18.74
C TRP A 76 -13.74 8.30 -19.72
N LYS A 77 -13.19 7.60 -20.71
CA LYS A 77 -12.58 8.19 -21.89
C LYS A 77 -13.67 8.79 -22.77
N THR A 78 -13.34 9.80 -23.57
CA THR A 78 -14.31 10.43 -24.49
C THR A 78 -14.91 9.38 -25.42
N GLY A 79 -16.24 9.27 -25.42
CA GLY A 79 -16.99 8.29 -26.21
C GLY A 79 -17.48 7.09 -25.39
N GLU A 80 -16.91 6.88 -24.20
CA GLU A 80 -17.21 5.71 -23.36
C GLU A 80 -18.22 6.04 -22.23
N PRO A 81 -18.95 5.03 -21.73
CA PRO A 81 -19.03 3.68 -22.27
C PRO A 81 -19.94 3.62 -23.51
N ASP A 82 -19.51 2.96 -24.58
CA ASP A 82 -20.26 2.89 -25.85
C ASP A 82 -21.04 1.58 -26.05
N ASN A 83 -20.73 0.55 -25.25
CA ASN A 83 -21.34 -0.77 -25.29
C ASN A 83 -21.31 -1.43 -26.69
N ASN A 84 -20.19 -1.33 -27.39
CA ASN A 84 -20.05 -1.89 -28.71
C ASN A 84 -19.85 -3.43 -28.67
N GLY A 85 -20.94 -4.18 -28.84
CA GLY A 85 -20.86 -5.65 -28.91
C GLY A 85 -20.90 -6.37 -27.56
N ASN A 86 -21.72 -5.88 -26.63
CA ASN A 86 -21.90 -6.42 -25.26
C ASN A 86 -20.67 -6.24 -24.34
N GLU A 87 -20.02 -5.08 -24.47
CA GLU A 87 -18.97 -4.65 -23.56
C GLU A 87 -19.58 -4.37 -22.18
N ALA A 88 -19.17 -5.17 -21.20
CA ALA A 88 -19.80 -5.16 -19.87
C ALA A 88 -18.78 -5.05 -18.72
N CYS A 89 -17.50 -4.93 -19.05
CA CYS A 89 -16.41 -4.91 -18.10
C CYS A 89 -15.53 -3.69 -18.35
N GLY A 90 -15.24 -2.93 -17.29
CA GLY A 90 -14.42 -1.72 -17.37
C GLY A 90 -12.93 -2.02 -17.31
N ALA A 91 -12.16 -1.34 -18.15
CA ALA A 91 -10.71 -1.38 -18.16
C ALA A 91 -10.14 0.04 -18.08
N ALA A 92 -8.99 0.20 -17.44
CA ALA A 92 -8.21 1.43 -17.50
C ALA A 92 -7.35 1.44 -18.77
N ASN A 93 -7.53 2.44 -19.62
CA ASN A 93 -6.78 2.63 -20.87
C ASN A 93 -5.58 3.54 -20.64
N PHE A 94 -4.37 2.98 -20.72
CA PHE A 94 -3.15 3.74 -20.46
C PHE A 94 -2.72 4.66 -21.61
N LYS A 95 -3.25 4.50 -22.84
CA LYS A 95 -3.08 5.51 -23.92
C LYS A 95 -3.88 6.78 -23.64
N SER A 96 -4.97 6.65 -22.89
CA SER A 96 -5.84 7.75 -22.49
C SER A 96 -5.63 8.13 -21.03
N SER A 97 -4.38 8.13 -20.56
CA SER A 97 -4.04 8.53 -19.19
C SER A 97 -4.86 7.79 -18.12
N GLY A 98 -5.07 6.48 -18.29
CA GLY A 98 -5.84 5.66 -17.35
C GLY A 98 -7.33 6.01 -17.27
N GLN A 99 -7.87 6.78 -18.22
CA GLN A 99 -9.32 6.89 -18.40
C GLN A 99 -9.91 5.53 -18.78
N TRP A 100 -11.18 5.33 -18.50
CA TRP A 100 -11.81 4.02 -18.58
C TRP A 100 -12.54 3.82 -19.89
N GLU A 101 -12.54 2.59 -20.37
CA GLU A 101 -13.35 2.11 -21.51
C GLU A 101 -14.04 0.81 -21.11
N ASP A 102 -15.18 0.51 -21.71
CA ASP A 102 -15.78 -0.81 -21.61
C ASP A 102 -15.27 -1.73 -22.72
N ILE A 103 -15.06 -3.01 -22.38
CA ILE A 103 -14.50 -4.03 -23.28
C ILE A 103 -15.28 -5.34 -23.05
N PRO A 104 -15.35 -6.28 -24.03
CA PRO A 104 -16.01 -7.56 -23.82
C PRO A 104 -15.28 -8.34 -22.72
N CYS A 105 -16.05 -8.85 -21.75
CA CYS A 105 -15.50 -9.44 -20.52
C CYS A 105 -14.63 -10.69 -20.75
N ASP A 106 -14.77 -11.34 -21.90
CA ASP A 106 -14.04 -12.53 -22.33
C ASP A 106 -12.67 -12.22 -22.96
N VAL A 107 -12.36 -10.94 -23.19
CA VAL A 107 -11.04 -10.52 -23.66
C VAL A 107 -9.98 -10.80 -22.60
N LYS A 108 -8.84 -11.35 -23.02
CA LYS A 108 -7.70 -11.65 -22.14
C LYS A 108 -6.68 -10.50 -22.16
N ILE A 109 -6.79 -9.62 -21.18
CA ILE A 109 -5.84 -8.50 -20.94
C ILE A 109 -5.17 -8.59 -19.55
N PRO A 110 -4.14 -7.76 -19.28
CA PRO A 110 -3.63 -7.53 -17.93
C PRO A 110 -4.72 -7.01 -16.99
N PHE A 111 -4.44 -7.02 -15.68
CA PHE A 111 -5.43 -6.60 -14.69
C PHE A 111 -4.76 -6.04 -13.43
N ILE A 112 -5.52 -5.26 -12.67
CA ILE A 112 -5.01 -4.58 -11.48
C ILE A 112 -5.78 -5.07 -10.27
N CYS A 113 -5.08 -5.70 -9.33
CA CYS A 113 -5.63 -6.03 -8.03
C CYS A 113 -5.38 -4.88 -7.06
N TYR A 114 -6.20 -4.78 -6.03
CA TYR A 114 -5.84 -4.01 -4.84
C TYR A 114 -5.77 -4.91 -3.61
N SER A 115 -4.97 -4.47 -2.66
CA SER A 115 -4.97 -4.99 -1.30
C SER A 115 -5.25 -3.84 -0.32
N PRO A 116 -5.74 -4.12 0.89
CA PRO A 116 -5.44 -3.25 2.02
C PRO A 116 -3.94 -3.05 2.04
N LEU A 117 -3.51 -1.90 2.57
CA LEU A 117 -2.10 -1.56 2.66
C LEU A 117 -1.28 -2.79 3.06
N PRO A 118 -0.11 -3.05 2.43
CA PRO A 118 0.75 -4.12 2.89
C PRO A 118 0.82 -4.00 4.41
N LYS A 119 0.53 -5.10 5.12
CA LYS A 119 0.63 -5.13 6.59
C LYS A 119 1.95 -4.45 6.89
N GLN A 120 1.91 -3.28 7.52
CA GLN A 120 3.14 -2.60 7.87
C GLN A 120 3.92 -3.63 8.66
N ASP A 121 5.11 -4.00 8.17
CA ASP A 121 6.00 -4.89 8.89
C ASP A 121 6.48 -4.12 10.12
N ILE A 122 5.62 -4.01 11.13
CA ILE A 122 5.91 -3.36 12.39
C ILE A 122 6.87 -4.30 13.09
N LYS A 123 8.16 -3.96 13.03
CA LYS A 123 9.18 -4.66 13.80
C LYS A 123 9.25 -3.99 15.16
N VAL A 124 9.02 -4.80 16.19
CA VAL A 124 9.12 -4.36 17.58
C VAL A 124 10.52 -4.69 18.09
N PHE A 125 11.30 -3.68 18.42
CA PHE A 125 12.67 -3.82 18.93
C PHE A 125 12.70 -3.61 20.43
N LYS A 126 13.32 -4.52 21.17
CA LYS A 126 13.51 -4.31 22.60
C LYS A 126 14.75 -3.48 22.87
N LEU A 127 14.58 -2.27 23.40
CA LEU A 127 15.64 -1.38 23.86
C LEU A 127 15.88 -1.58 25.35
N ARG A 128 17.15 -1.77 25.71
CA ARG A 128 17.60 -1.73 27.10
C ARG A 128 18.42 -0.47 27.30
N VAL A 129 18.00 0.38 28.24
CA VAL A 129 18.66 1.65 28.55
C VAL A 129 19.17 1.60 29.99
N LYS A 130 20.44 1.95 30.18
CA LYS A 130 21.03 2.18 31.49
C LYS A 130 20.90 3.67 31.79
N SER A 131 20.09 4.02 32.78
CA SER A 131 19.93 5.40 33.24
C SER A 131 20.80 5.63 34.48
N SER A 132 21.37 6.81 34.63
CA SER A 132 21.85 7.28 35.93
C SER A 132 20.64 7.68 36.77
N SER A 133 20.69 7.45 38.08
CA SER A 133 19.59 7.57 39.05
C SER A 133 18.88 8.94 39.14
N SER A 134 19.27 9.95 38.36
CA SER A 134 18.70 11.30 38.34
C SER A 134 17.88 11.64 37.09
N LEU A 135 17.85 10.77 36.07
CA LEU A 135 17.15 11.06 34.81
C LEU A 135 15.86 10.26 34.69
N ASP A 136 14.73 10.96 34.56
CA ASP A 136 13.45 10.34 34.21
C ASP A 136 13.38 10.04 32.70
N LEU A 137 13.42 8.77 32.34
CA LEU A 137 13.32 8.34 30.94
C LEU A 137 11.91 8.49 30.35
N ASN A 138 10.89 8.71 31.16
CA ASN A 138 9.53 8.98 30.70
C ASN A 138 9.24 10.48 30.52
N ASP A 139 10.20 11.35 30.82
CA ASP A 139 10.09 12.77 30.49
C ASP A 139 9.87 12.96 28.97
N PRO A 140 8.86 13.74 28.54
CA PRO A 140 8.55 13.90 27.12
C PRO A 140 9.73 14.39 26.27
N ALA A 141 10.55 15.31 26.79
CA ALA A 141 11.70 15.83 26.06
C ALA A 141 12.81 14.78 25.96
N VAL A 142 13.00 13.97 27.01
CA VAL A 142 13.93 12.84 27.00
C VAL A 142 13.51 11.77 25.97
N LEU A 143 12.22 11.41 25.95
CA LEU A 143 11.64 10.48 24.98
C LEU A 143 11.79 10.97 23.53
N GLU A 144 11.56 12.26 23.27
CA GLU A 144 11.71 12.86 21.95
C GLU A 144 13.18 12.85 21.48
N ASN A 145 14.10 13.26 22.34
CA ASN A 145 15.54 13.25 22.04
C ASN A 145 16.06 11.84 21.76
N MET A 146 15.63 10.85 22.55
CA MET A 146 15.98 9.45 22.28
C MET A 146 15.44 8.97 20.95
N LEU A 147 14.18 9.30 20.62
CA LEU A 147 13.57 8.94 19.34
C LEU A 147 14.32 9.55 18.14
N LEU A 148 14.74 10.81 18.25
CA LEU A 148 15.54 11.49 17.23
C LEU A 148 16.90 10.80 17.02
N LYS A 149 17.57 10.42 18.11
CA LYS A 149 18.85 9.70 18.04
C LYS A 149 18.71 8.32 17.41
N ILE A 150 17.63 7.60 17.71
CA ILE A 150 17.30 6.32 17.08
C ILE A 150 17.07 6.51 15.58
N LYS A 151 16.26 7.50 15.18
CA LYS A 151 16.02 7.81 13.76
C LYS A 151 17.33 8.11 13.01
N GLN A 152 18.23 8.89 13.60
CA GLN A 152 19.54 9.17 13.00
C GLN A 152 20.35 7.89 12.81
N LYS A 153 20.43 7.03 13.83
CA LYS A 153 21.21 5.80 13.76
C LYS A 153 20.65 4.81 12.73
N LEU A 154 19.33 4.77 12.55
CA LEU A 154 18.70 3.99 11.49
C LEU A 154 19.07 4.54 10.10
N ARG A 155 19.04 5.86 9.91
CA ARG A 155 19.52 6.49 8.66
C ARG A 155 20.98 6.15 8.36
N ASP A 156 21.86 6.20 9.36
CA ASP A 156 23.28 5.85 9.21
C ASP A 156 23.47 4.38 8.79
N GLN A 157 22.48 3.52 9.05
CA GLN A 157 22.45 2.11 8.62
C GLN A 157 21.77 1.90 7.26
N GLY A 158 21.43 2.98 6.54
CA GLY A 158 20.86 2.93 5.20
C GLY A 158 19.33 2.73 5.16
N LEU A 159 18.64 2.93 6.27
CA LEU A 159 17.18 2.89 6.31
C LEU A 159 16.57 4.25 5.88
N ASP A 160 15.63 4.20 4.94
CA ASP A 160 14.95 5.34 4.30
C ASP A 160 14.15 6.21 5.32
N ASP A 161 13.97 7.50 5.02
CA ASP A 161 13.17 8.47 5.79
C ASP A 161 11.66 8.14 5.83
N ASN A 162 11.19 7.26 4.94
CA ASN A 162 9.81 6.76 4.91
C ASN A 162 9.45 5.83 6.10
N ILE A 163 10.37 5.62 7.04
CA ILE A 163 10.15 4.81 8.24
C ILE A 163 9.59 5.66 9.38
N LYS A 164 8.43 5.27 9.90
CA LYS A 164 7.85 5.86 11.10
C LYS A 164 8.26 5.08 12.33
N VAL A 165 9.13 5.71 13.10
CA VAL A 165 9.55 5.21 14.41
C VAL A 165 8.68 5.85 15.49
N THR A 166 8.06 5.03 16.35
CA THR A 166 7.23 5.50 17.47
C THR A 166 7.44 4.65 18.72
N TRP A 167 7.29 5.27 19.89
CA TRP A 167 7.23 4.55 21.15
C TRP A 167 5.94 3.76 21.28
N ASN A 168 6.03 2.51 21.76
CA ASN A 168 4.87 1.76 22.19
C ASN A 168 4.47 2.20 23.60
N LYS A 169 3.48 3.09 23.71
CA LYS A 169 2.99 3.58 25.02
C LYS A 169 2.03 2.56 25.62
N GLN A 170 2.19 2.29 26.91
CA GLN A 170 1.24 1.48 27.66
C GLN A 170 -0.05 2.28 27.96
N PRO A 171 -1.13 1.63 28.44
CA PRO A 171 -2.38 2.31 28.79
C PRO A 171 -2.22 3.43 29.84
N ASP A 172 -1.19 3.37 30.67
CA ASP A 172 -0.85 4.40 31.68
C ASP A 172 -0.03 5.57 31.11
N GLY A 173 0.27 5.55 29.80
CA GLY A 173 1.04 6.58 29.10
C GLY A 173 2.56 6.44 29.20
N LYS A 174 3.09 5.48 29.98
CA LYS A 174 4.53 5.28 30.16
C LYS A 174 5.15 4.44 29.06
N VAL A 175 6.45 4.66 28.85
CA VAL A 175 7.27 3.98 27.83
C VAL A 175 8.38 3.15 28.49
N PHE A 176 8.97 3.62 29.58
CA PHE A 176 10.05 2.94 30.31
C PHE A 176 9.64 2.59 31.73
N TYR A 177 10.03 1.40 32.17
CA TYR A 177 9.77 0.86 33.49
C TYR A 177 10.99 0.10 33.99
N GLU A 178 11.18 0.15 35.31
CA GLU A 178 12.24 -0.49 36.06
C GLU A 178 12.14 -2.02 36.03
N GLU A 179 13.15 -2.68 35.45
CA GLU A 179 13.36 -4.10 35.71
C GLU A 179 13.93 -4.23 37.13
N LYS A 180 13.12 -4.73 38.06
CA LYS A 180 13.62 -5.17 39.37
C LYS A 180 14.45 -6.45 39.17
N ASN A 181 15.75 -6.30 38.95
CA ASN A 181 16.68 -7.43 38.94
C ASN A 181 17.50 -7.45 40.23
N ASN A 182 17.59 -8.62 40.89
CA ASN A 182 18.33 -8.86 42.14
C ASN A 182 19.87 -8.81 42.01
N LYS A 183 20.40 -8.08 41.02
CA LYS A 183 21.84 -7.82 40.84
C LYS A 183 22.02 -6.32 40.57
N LYS A 184 23.03 -5.72 41.20
CA LYS A 184 23.35 -4.28 41.37
C LYS A 184 23.52 -3.43 40.09
N ASP A 185 22.91 -3.79 38.98
CA ASP A 185 22.83 -2.95 37.77
C ASP A 185 21.36 -2.76 37.39
N GLU A 186 20.86 -1.54 37.57
CA GLU A 186 19.52 -1.13 37.12
C GLU A 186 19.47 -1.13 35.58
N PHE A 187 18.55 -1.92 35.02
CA PHE A 187 18.28 -1.94 33.59
C PHE A 187 16.79 -1.66 33.36
N LEU A 188 16.49 -0.81 32.37
CA LEU A 188 15.12 -0.55 31.92
C LEU A 188 14.94 -1.17 30.53
N MET A 189 13.90 -1.97 30.31
CA MET A 189 13.79 -2.83 29.11
C MET A 189 12.42 -2.73 28.43
N TRP A 190 12.36 -2.20 27.20
CA TRP A 190 11.09 -1.83 26.55
C TRP A 190 11.05 -2.02 25.04
N ASN A 191 9.85 -2.14 24.48
CA ASN A 191 9.60 -2.42 23.08
C ASN A 191 9.39 -1.11 22.27
N LEU A 192 10.30 -0.79 21.35
CA LEU A 192 10.20 0.26 20.34
C LEU A 192 9.44 -0.28 19.11
N CYS A 193 8.40 0.41 18.68
CA CYS A 193 7.72 0.09 17.42
C CYS A 193 8.38 0.84 16.27
N VAL A 194 9.03 0.10 15.37
CA VAL A 194 9.49 0.63 14.08
C VAL A 194 8.51 0.15 13.03
N GLY A 195 7.68 1.06 12.52
CA GLY A 195 6.76 0.78 11.43
C GLY A 195 7.23 1.48 10.16
N PHE A 196 7.34 0.77 9.05
CA PHE A 196 7.43 1.42 7.74
C PHE A 196 6.07 2.09 7.48
N SER A 197 6.03 3.41 7.54
CA SER A 197 4.82 4.15 7.17
C SER A 197 4.90 4.50 5.71
N PHE A 198 4.47 3.55 4.90
CA PHE A 198 3.73 3.98 3.72
C PHE A 198 2.43 4.57 4.27
N PHE A 199 2.36 5.91 4.35
CA PHE A 199 1.07 6.55 4.23
C PHE A 199 0.54 6.11 2.88
N PRO A 200 -0.60 5.43 2.85
CA PRO A 200 -1.64 6.09 2.10
C PRO A 200 -2.99 5.97 2.79
N GLN A 201 -3.73 7.08 2.78
CA GLN A 201 -5.18 7.09 2.96
C GLN A 201 -5.93 6.32 1.83
N SER A 202 -5.24 5.52 1.02
CA SER A 202 -5.73 4.91 -0.22
C SER A 202 -5.10 3.54 -0.45
N ARG A 203 -5.85 2.61 -1.02
CA ARG A 203 -5.48 1.20 -1.20
C ARG A 203 -4.17 1.05 -2.00
N HIS A 204 -3.42 -0.02 -1.71
CA HIS A 204 -2.25 -0.39 -2.50
C HIS A 204 -2.75 -1.18 -3.71
N VAL A 205 -2.15 -0.94 -4.88
CA VAL A 205 -2.55 -1.56 -6.14
C VAL A 205 -1.34 -2.28 -6.74
N THR A 206 -1.60 -3.44 -7.34
CA THR A 206 -0.58 -4.28 -7.98
C THR A 206 -1.09 -4.74 -9.33
N ALA A 207 -0.35 -4.45 -10.40
CA ALA A 207 -0.70 -4.91 -11.74
C ALA A 207 -0.15 -6.32 -12.02
N GLN A 208 -0.92 -7.10 -12.75
CA GLN A 208 -0.69 -8.49 -13.10
C GLN A 208 -0.74 -8.65 -14.61
N ASN A 209 0.12 -9.50 -15.17
CA ASN A 209 0.07 -9.80 -16.59
C ASN A 209 -1.11 -10.71 -16.95
N ARG A 210 -1.26 -11.02 -18.24
CA ARG A 210 -2.37 -11.87 -18.74
C ARG A 210 -2.39 -13.29 -18.16
N ALA A 211 -1.26 -13.77 -17.62
CA ALA A 211 -1.10 -15.08 -17.00
C ALA A 211 -1.20 -15.05 -15.46
N GLY A 212 -1.43 -13.87 -14.85
CA GLY A 212 -1.51 -13.72 -13.40
C GLY A 212 -0.13 -13.74 -12.71
N GLN A 213 0.92 -13.25 -13.35
CA GLN A 213 2.21 -13.03 -12.70
C GLN A 213 2.35 -11.56 -12.29
N SER A 214 2.81 -11.34 -11.06
CA SER A 214 3.18 -10.02 -10.52
C SER A 214 4.59 -9.61 -10.97
N ALA A 215 4.83 -8.31 -11.01
CA ALA A 215 6.19 -7.80 -10.88
C ALA A 215 6.51 -7.74 -9.39
N ASP A 216 7.21 -8.77 -8.89
CA ASP A 216 7.90 -8.70 -7.61
C ASP A 216 9.18 -7.86 -7.74
#